data_AF-A0A0Q6NGL7-F1
#
_entry.id   AF-A0A0Q6NGL7-F1
#
_cell.length_a   1.000
_cell.length_b   1.000
_cell.length_c   1.000
_cell.angle_alpha   90.00
_cell.angle_beta   90.00
_cell.angle_gamma   90.00
#
_symmetry.space_group_name_H-M   'P 1'
#
loop_
_entity.id
_entity.type
_entity.pdbx_description
1 polymer ?
#
loop_
_entity_poly.entity_id
_entity_poly.type
_entity_poly.pdbx_seq_one_letter_code
_entity_poly.pdbx_strand_id
1 'polypeptide(L)'
;MAARTTSRRRTSAPAASRREERPRHILLNKVPLYGGEDYVTTQNIGAGCFAPMHVYNRRRFVKEVEALGYTLREQWQVPERSVDLPGFPDHCVPTYSGQYFTR
;
A
#
# COMPACT_ATOMS: atom_id res chain seq x y z
N MET A 1 28.81 10.61 38.15
CA MET A 1 27.82 11.24 37.25
C MET A 1 27.49 10.22 36.16
N ALA A 2 26.32 9.59 36.22
CA ALA A 2 25.95 8.46 35.37
C ALA A 2 25.03 8.92 34.24
N ALA A 3 25.28 8.43 33.02
CA ALA A 3 24.28 8.39 31.96
C ALA A 3 24.17 6.94 31.48
N ARG A 4 23.17 6.23 31.99
CA ARG A 4 22.81 4.88 31.56
C ARG A 4 22.07 5.00 30.23
N THR A 5 22.72 4.60 29.15
CA THR A 5 22.07 4.39 27.85
C THR A 5 21.12 3.20 27.96
N THR A 6 19.84 3.47 28.18
CA THR A 6 18.76 2.47 28.11
C THR A 6 18.55 2.07 26.65
N SER A 7 19.26 1.04 26.21
CA SER A 7 18.94 0.29 25.00
C SER A 7 17.55 -0.33 25.17
N ARG A 8 16.54 0.27 24.55
CA ARG A 8 15.19 -0.28 24.45
C ARG A 8 15.29 -1.49 23.50
N ARG A 9 15.47 -2.70 24.06
CA ARG A 9 15.23 -3.94 23.31
C ARG A 9 13.81 -3.84 22.72
N ARG A 10 13.69 -3.79 21.39
CA ARG A 10 12.43 -4.14 20.73
C ARG A 10 12.12 -5.57 21.14
N THR A 11 11.15 -5.74 22.01
CA THR A 11 10.51 -7.04 22.19
C THR A 11 9.91 -7.41 20.85
N SER A 12 10.46 -8.44 20.21
CA SER A 12 9.88 -9.06 19.04
C SER A 12 8.46 -9.47 19.41
N ALA A 13 7.46 -8.90 18.74
CA ALA A 13 6.09 -9.39 18.85
C ALA A 13 6.10 -10.89 18.51
N PRO A 14 5.35 -11.73 19.25
CA PRO A 14 5.25 -13.15 18.91
C PRO A 14 4.80 -13.27 17.45
N ALA A 15 5.48 -14.13 16.70
CA ALA A 15 5.11 -14.45 15.33
C ALA A 15 3.63 -14.87 15.33
N ALA A 16 2.78 -14.04 14.72
CA ALA A 16 1.36 -14.33 14.63
C ALA A 16 1.20 -15.73 14.02
N SER A 17 0.51 -16.62 14.73
CA SER A 17 0.21 -17.95 14.23
C SER A 17 -0.49 -17.81 12.87
N ARG A 18 0.06 -18.49 11.86
CA ARG A 18 -0.45 -18.46 10.48
C ARG A 18 -1.84 -19.10 10.47
N ARG A 19 -2.90 -18.29 10.59
CA ARG A 19 -4.27 -18.73 10.35
C ARG A 19 -4.41 -19.08 8.86
N GLU A 20 -4.81 -20.31 8.58
CA GLU A 20 -5.08 -20.80 7.21
C GLU A 20 -6.39 -20.23 6.64
N GLU A 21 -7.24 -19.63 7.48
CA GLU A 21 -8.46 -18.95 7.03
C GLU A 21 -8.16 -17.58 6.42
N ARG A 22 -8.63 -17.38 5.18
CA ARG A 22 -8.62 -16.07 4.53
C ARG A 22 -9.40 -15.04 5.36
N PRO A 23 -8.89 -13.81 5.51
CA PRO A 23 -9.55 -12.78 6.31
C PRO A 23 -10.94 -12.44 5.76
N ARG A 24 -11.92 -12.19 6.63
CA ARG A 24 -13.28 -11.79 6.23
C ARG A 24 -13.35 -10.38 5.64
N HIS A 25 -12.40 -9.53 6.04
CA HIS A 25 -12.31 -8.13 5.67
C HIS A 25 -10.88 -7.82 5.21
N ILE A 26 -10.75 -7.11 4.10
CA ILE A 26 -9.47 -6.58 3.61
C ILE A 26 -9.60 -5.05 3.59
N LEU A 27 -8.72 -4.39 4.32
CA LEU A 27 -8.60 -2.94 4.34
C LEU A 27 -7.23 -2.55 3.78
N LEU A 28 -7.24 -1.92 2.61
CA LEU A 28 -6.04 -1.36 1.98
C LEU A 28 -6.16 0.14 2.01
N ASN A 29 -5.17 0.87 2.54
CA ASN A 29 -5.31 2.32 2.68
C ASN A 29 -4.50 3.11 1.66
N LYS A 30 -3.25 2.71 1.39
CA LYS A 30 -2.31 3.51 0.58
C LYS A 30 -1.85 2.72 -0.63
N VAL A 31 -2.77 2.45 -1.56
CA VAL A 31 -2.45 1.74 -2.81
C VAL A 31 -2.42 2.74 -3.97
N PRO A 32 -1.31 2.84 -4.73
CA PRO A 32 -1.26 3.65 -5.93
C PRO A 32 -2.01 2.93 -7.06
N LEU A 33 -3.24 3.37 -7.34
CA LEU A 33 -4.10 2.83 -8.38
C LEU A 33 -4.35 3.88 -9.45
N TYR A 34 -4.19 3.52 -10.72
CA TYR A 34 -4.40 4.43 -11.84
C TYR A 34 -5.08 3.74 -13.04
N GLY A 35 -5.36 4.52 -14.10
CA GLY A 35 -6.15 4.06 -15.25
C GLY A 35 -5.38 3.28 -16.32
N GLY A 36 -4.05 3.40 -16.37
CA GLY A 36 -3.19 2.76 -17.38
C GLY A 36 -2.67 1.38 -16.97
N GLU A 37 -1.67 0.87 -17.69
CA GLU A 37 -1.05 -0.45 -17.47
C GLU A 37 -0.20 -0.53 -16.20
N ASP A 38 -0.10 -1.70 -15.58
CA ASP A 38 0.76 -1.89 -14.41
C ASP A 38 2.22 -1.46 -14.70
N TYR A 39 2.86 -0.75 -13.77
CA TYR A 39 4.26 -0.37 -13.92
C TYR A 39 4.99 -0.27 -12.58
N VAL A 40 6.32 -0.38 -12.63
CA VAL A 40 7.20 -0.22 -11.46
C VAL A 40 7.95 1.09 -11.59
N THR A 41 7.96 1.86 -10.50
CA THR A 41 8.75 3.09 -10.36
C THR A 41 9.44 3.13 -9.00
N THR A 42 10.18 4.20 -8.72
CA THR A 42 10.74 4.48 -7.40
C THR A 42 9.96 5.61 -6.73
N GLN A 43 9.67 5.46 -5.44
CA GLN A 43 9.12 6.54 -4.63
C GLN A 43 10.22 7.06 -3.70
N ASN A 44 10.39 8.39 -3.70
CA ASN A 44 11.16 9.07 -2.67
C ASN A 44 10.44 8.90 -1.32
N ILE A 45 11.11 8.25 -0.37
CA ILE A 45 10.59 8.00 0.98
C ILE A 45 11.23 8.92 2.03
N GLY A 46 11.92 9.96 1.59
CA GLY A 46 12.64 10.93 2.42
C GLY A 46 14.11 10.58 2.59
N ALA A 47 14.89 11.55 3.09
CA ALA A 47 16.33 11.41 3.38
C ALA A 47 17.19 10.91 2.20
N GLY A 48 16.81 11.22 0.97
CA GLY A 48 17.50 10.76 -0.24
C GLY A 48 17.30 9.27 -0.54
N CYS A 49 16.42 8.58 0.19
CA CYS A 49 16.12 7.17 0.01
C CYS A 49 14.95 6.99 -0.96
N PHE A 50 15.09 5.97 -1.82
CA PHE A 50 14.07 5.58 -2.78
C PHE A 50 13.69 4.12 -2.55
N ALA A 51 12.39 3.85 -2.51
CA ALA A 51 11.87 2.49 -2.44
C ALA A 51 11.21 2.12 -3.78
N PRO A 52 11.42 0.89 -4.29
CA PRO A 52 10.66 0.42 -5.43
C PRO A 52 9.17 0.35 -5.08
N MET A 53 8.34 0.71 -6.04
CA MET A 53 6.89 0.77 -5.89
C MET A 53 6.23 0.25 -7.15
N HIS A 54 5.23 -0.61 -6.96
CA HIS A 54 4.33 -1.03 -8.02
C HIS A 54 3.12 -0.10 -8.03
N VAL A 55 2.83 0.50 -9.19
CA VAL A 55 1.59 1.23 -9.47
C VAL A 55 0.70 0.32 -10.28
N TYR A 56 -0.51 0.07 -9.76
CA TYR A 56 -1.41 -0.93 -10.33
C TYR A 56 -2.50 -0.27 -11.18
N ASN A 57 -2.88 -0.95 -12.26
CA ASN A 57 -4.13 -0.70 -12.95
C ASN A 57 -5.29 -0.94 -11.99
N ARG A 58 -6.11 0.09 -11.77
CA ARG A 58 -7.22 0.06 -10.81
C ARG A 58 -8.21 -1.06 -11.10
N ARG A 59 -8.63 -1.19 -12.37
CA ARG A 59 -9.67 -2.14 -12.78
C ARG A 59 -9.18 -3.58 -12.64
N ARG A 60 -7.94 -3.84 -13.03
CA ARG A 60 -7.31 -5.16 -12.90
C ARG A 60 -7.14 -5.53 -11.43
N PHE A 61 -6.61 -4.62 -10.61
CA PHE A 61 -6.40 -4.83 -9.19
C PHE A 61 -7.70 -5.26 -8.48
N VAL A 62 -8.79 -4.51 -8.68
CA VAL A 62 -10.09 -4.84 -8.08
C VAL A 62 -10.59 -6.21 -8.53
N LYS A 63 -10.55 -6.50 -9.84
CA LYS A 63 -10.99 -7.78 -10.41
C LYS A 63 -10.21 -8.97 -9.84
N GLU A 64 -8.91 -8.82 -9.62
CA GLU A 64 -8.07 -9.87 -9.05
C GLU A 64 -8.44 -10.14 -7.59
N VAL A 65 -8.76 -9.10 -6.80
CA VAL A 65 -9.26 -9.28 -5.42
C VAL A 65 -10.65 -9.93 -5.43
N GLU A 66 -11.53 -9.53 -6.36
CA GLU A 66 -12.85 -10.13 -6.52
C GLU A 66 -12.77 -11.62 -6.90
N ALA A 67 -11.83 -12.00 -7.77
CA ALA A 67 -11.57 -13.39 -8.14
C ALA A 67 -11.13 -14.26 -6.95
N LEU A 68 -10.64 -13.67 -5.85
CA LEU A 68 -10.34 -14.38 -4.61
C LEU A 68 -11.60 -14.64 -3.73
N GLY A 69 -12.77 -14.23 -4.20
CA GLY A 69 -14.06 -14.38 -3.52
C GLY A 69 -14.38 -13.23 -2.57
N TYR A 70 -13.88 -12.03 -2.86
CA TYR A 70 -14.20 -10.81 -2.13
C TYR A 70 -15.12 -9.91 -2.96
N THR A 71 -15.85 -9.03 -2.29
CA THR A 71 -16.67 -7.98 -2.89
C THR A 71 -16.14 -6.63 -2.42
N LEU A 72 -15.90 -5.71 -3.36
CA LEU A 72 -15.55 -4.33 -3.03
C LEU A 72 -16.77 -3.63 -2.42
N ARG A 73 -16.59 -3.07 -1.22
CA ARG A 73 -17.66 -2.40 -0.47
C ARG A 73 -17.51 -0.89 -0.46
N GLU A 74 -16.28 -0.40 -0.39
CA GLU A 74 -16.01 1.04 -0.32
C GLU A 74 -14.65 1.40 -0.91
N GLN A 75 -14.54 2.63 -1.42
CA GLN A 75 -13.30 3.23 -1.89
C GLN A 75 -13.21 4.69 -1.44
N TRP A 76 -12.01 5.14 -1.08
CA TRP A 76 -11.76 6.54 -0.74
C TRP A 76 -10.42 7.00 -1.30
N GLN A 77 -10.25 8.32 -1.41
CA GLN A 77 -8.99 8.93 -1.79
C GLN A 77 -8.14 9.19 -0.55
N VAL A 78 -6.82 9.06 -0.71
CA VAL A 78 -5.81 9.41 0.29
C VAL A 78 -4.98 10.56 -0.27
N PRO A 79 -5.39 11.81 -0.05
CA PRO A 79 -4.81 12.99 -0.70
C PRO A 79 -3.39 13.31 -0.20
N GLU A 80 -2.96 12.75 0.95
CA GLU A 80 -1.61 12.96 1.49
C GLU A 80 -0.53 12.17 0.74
N ARG A 81 -0.90 11.41 -0.29
CA ARG A 81 0.02 10.58 -1.09
C ARG A 81 -0.28 10.70 -2.58
N SER A 82 0.77 10.92 -3.35
CA SER A 82 0.75 10.98 -4.82
C SER A 82 1.99 10.32 -5.40
N VAL A 83 1.92 9.96 -6.68
CA VAL A 83 3.06 9.59 -7.52
C VAL A 83 3.20 10.70 -8.54
N ASP A 84 4.30 11.45 -8.48
CA ASP A 84 4.67 12.44 -9.47
C ASP A 84 5.91 11.97 -10.23
N LEU A 85 5.80 11.89 -11.55
CA LEU A 85 6.84 11.40 -12.46
C LEU A 85 7.14 12.47 -13.50
N PRO A 86 8.13 13.34 -13.24
CA PRO A 86 8.56 14.33 -14.21
C PRO A 86 8.91 13.69 -15.56
N GLY A 87 8.31 14.21 -16.64
CA GLY A 87 8.46 13.67 -17.99
C GLY A 87 7.46 12.56 -18.37
N PHE A 88 6.64 12.09 -17.43
CA PHE A 88 5.62 11.04 -17.67
C PHE A 88 4.26 11.43 -17.05
N PRO A 89 3.63 12.53 -17.50
CA PRO A 89 2.39 13.04 -16.89
C PRO A 89 1.24 12.02 -16.89
N ASP A 90 1.15 11.17 -17.91
CA ASP A 90 0.11 10.13 -18.03
C ASP A 90 0.27 8.99 -17.01
N HIS A 91 1.43 8.91 -16.34
CA HIS A 91 1.72 7.91 -15.33
C HIS A 91 1.61 8.48 -13.91
N CYS A 92 1.38 9.79 -13.75
CA CYS A 92 1.21 10.38 -12.43
C CYS A 92 -0.08 9.89 -11.76
N VAL A 93 -0.01 9.67 -10.45
CA VAL A 93 -1.14 9.27 -9.61
C VAL A 93 -1.41 10.41 -8.63
N PRO A 94 -2.45 11.23 -8.84
CA PRO A 94 -2.66 12.44 -8.05
C PRO A 94 -2.98 12.13 -6.59
N THR A 95 -3.68 11.02 -6.33
CA THR A 95 -4.05 10.57 -5.00
C THR A 95 -4.00 9.06 -4.92
N TYR A 96 -3.50 8.54 -3.81
CA TYR A 96 -3.58 7.09 -3.55
C TYR A 96 -5.02 6.72 -3.23
N SER A 97 -5.33 5.43 -3.34
CA SER A 97 -6.67 4.92 -3.05
C SER A 97 -6.65 3.98 -1.85
N GLY A 98 -7.64 4.17 -0.99
CA GLY A 98 -8.05 3.20 0.00
C GLY A 98 -9.24 2.39 -0.50
N GLN A 99 -9.30 1.13 -0.09
CA GLN A 99 -10.30 0.16 -0.53
C GLN A 99 -10.67 -0.76 0.63
N TYR A 100 -11.96 -1.06 0.73
CA TYR A 100 -12.50 -2.02 1.68
C TYR A 100 -13.20 -3.15 0.93
N PHE A 101 -12.75 -4.38 1.14
CA PHE A 101 -13.36 -5.59 0.60
C PHE A 101 -13.84 -6.52 1.71
N THR A 102 -14.87 -7.31 1.42
CA THR A 102 -15.37 -8.36 2.33
C THR A 102 -15.75 -9.62 1.55
N ARG A 103 -15.66 -10.80 2.17
CA ARG A 103 -16.08 -12.08 1.56
C ARG A 103 -17.57 -12.34 1.76
#